data_AF-N8XVN6-F1
#
_entry.id   AF-N8XVN6-F1
#
_cell.length_a   1.000
_cell.length_b   1.000
_cell.length_c   1.000
_cell.angle_alpha   90.00
_cell.angle_beta   90.00
_cell.angle_gamma   90.00
#
_symmetry.space_group_name_H-M   'P 1'
#
loop_
_entity.id
_entity.type
_entity.pdbx_description
1 polymer ?
#
loop_
_entity_poly.entity_id
_entity_poly.type
_entity_poly.pdbx_seq_one_letter_code
_entity_poly.pdbx_strand_id
1 'polypeptide(L)' 'MTSIRAKALCLFRHNDKVLLAKAYDPNKDEHFFRPIGGGIEFGETSIQAIE' A
#
# COMPACT_ATOMS: atom_id res chain seq x y z
N MET A 1 4.72 -15.92 15.84
CA MET A 1 4.38 -16.46 14.49
C MET A 1 4.67 -15.38 13.47
N THR A 2 5.56 -15.63 12.53
CA THR A 2 5.83 -14.71 11.42
C THR A 2 4.75 -14.92 10.37
N SER A 3 3.83 -13.96 10.24
CA SER A 3 2.81 -13.98 9.18
C SER A 3 3.21 -13.01 8.07
N ILE A 4 3.14 -13.48 6.83
CA ILE A 4 3.29 -12.62 5.66
C ILE A 4 1.92 -12.03 5.36
N ARG A 5 1.80 -10.69 5.33
CA ARG A 5 0.59 -10.01 4.86
C ARG A 5 0.76 -9.56 3.42
N ALA A 6 -0.04 -10.11 2.52
CA ALA A 6 -0.11 -9.66 1.14
C ALA A 6 -0.74 -8.26 1.05
N LYS A 7 -0.23 -7.45 0.11
CA LYS A 7 -0.66 -6.08 -0.18
C LYS A 7 -0.79 -5.92 -1.68
N ALA A 8 -1.79 -5.17 -2.12
CA ALA A 8 -1.92 -4.70 -3.49
C ALA A 8 -1.81 -3.18 -3.49
N LEU A 9 -0.94 -2.64 -4.35
CA LEU A 9 -0.60 -1.22 -4.39
C LEU A 9 -0.60 -0.71 -5.82
N CYS A 10 -1.14 0.50 -5.99
CA CYS A 10 -1.23 1.22 -7.25
C CYS A 10 -0.34 2.46 -7.21
N LEU A 11 0.46 2.62 -8.26
CA LEU A 11 1.25 3.83 -8.48
C LEU A 11 0.55 4.72 -9.50
N PHE A 12 -0.27 5.65 -9.01
CA PHE A 12 -0.90 6.65 -9.85
C PHE A 12 0.12 7.71 -10.26
N ARG A 13 0.26 7.90 -11.57
CA ARG A 13 1.18 8.88 -12.18
C ARG A 13 0.38 9.94 -12.92
N HIS A 14 0.77 11.20 -12.77
CA HIS A 14 0.22 12.32 -13.51
C HIS A 14 1.34 13.32 -13.81
N ASN A 15 1.71 13.42 -15.09
CA ASN A 15 2.95 14.09 -15.54
C ASN A 15 4.16 13.57 -14.74
N ASP A 16 5.00 14.46 -14.24
CA ASP A 16 6.18 14.13 -13.43
C ASP A 16 5.87 13.92 -11.94
N LYS A 17 4.61 13.66 -11.57
CA LYS A 17 4.17 13.49 -10.19
C LYS A 17 3.57 12.10 -9.95
N VAL A 18 3.73 11.62 -8.72
CA VAL A 18 3.08 10.40 -8.19
C VAL A 18 2.18 10.74 -7.02
N LEU A 19 1.04 10.05 -6.91
CA LEU A 19 0.17 10.15 -5.75
C LEU A 19 0.60 9.13 -4.68
N LEU A 20 0.93 9.63 -3.49
CA LEU A 20 1.34 8.81 -2.34
C LEU A 20 0.53 9.21 -1.11
N ALA A 21 0.25 8.24 -0.24
CA ALA A 21 -0.32 8.47 1.08
C ALA A 21 0.80 8.68 2.10
N LYS A 22 0.64 9.67 2.99
CA LYS A 22 1.49 9.83 4.18
C LYS A 22 1.04 8.83 5.25
N ALA A 23 2.00 8.13 5.84
CA ALA A 23 1.78 7.18 6.92
C ALA A 23 2.80 7.42 8.04
N TYR A 24 2.60 6.75 9.18
CA TYR A 24 3.48 6.79 10.34
C TYR A 24 3.81 5.36 10.75
N ASP A 25 5.10 5.06 10.92
CA ASP A 25 5.57 3.79 11.46
C ASP A 25 5.89 3.95 12.96
N PRO A 26 5.04 3.44 13.87
CA PRO A 26 5.26 3.57 15.31
C PRO A 26 6.46 2.78 15.82
N ASN A 27 6.96 1.79 15.07
CA ASN A 27 8.14 1.02 15.50
C ASN A 27 9.44 1.78 15.24
N LYS A 28 9.41 2.73 14.29
CA LYS A 28 10.55 3.54 13.88
C LYS A 28 10.41 5.02 14.26
N ASP A 29 9.24 5.41 14.75
CA ASP A 29 8.87 6.80 15.05
C ASP A 29 9.14 7.74 13.86
N GLU A 30 8.71 7.31 12.67
CA GLU A 30 8.95 8.06 11.44
C GLU A 30 7.71 8.16 10.55
N HIS A 31 7.61 9.29 9.84
CA HIS A 31 6.65 9.43 8.76
C HIS A 31 7.24 8.94 7.44
N PHE A 32 6.45 8.23 6.66
CA PHE A 32 6.85 7.76 5.33
C PHE A 32 5.73 7.98 4.32
N PHE A 33 6.08 7.87 3.03
CA PHE A 33 5.13 7.90 1.93
C PHE A 33 5.03 6.52 1.29
N ARG A 34 3.81 6.12 0.93
CA ARG A 34 3.54 4.85 0.24
C ARG A 34 2.60 5.03 -0.94
N PRO A 35 2.71 4.19 -1.99
CA PRO A 35 1.67 4.12 -3.00
C PRO A 35 0.31 3.77 -2.40
N ILE A 36 -0.74 4.18 -3.10
CA ILE A 36 -2.13 3.99 -2.69
C ILE A 36 -2.50 2.51 -2.83
N GLY A 37 -3.31 1.99 -1.91
CA GLY A 37 -3.76 0.59 -1.92
C GLY A 37 -3.85 0.01 -0.52
N GLY A 38 -3.97 -1.32 -0.43
CA GLY A 38 -4.47 -1.98 0.77
C GLY A 38 -3.95 -3.39 1.01
N GLY A 39 -4.57 -4.06 1.98
CA GLY A 39 -4.47 -5.51 2.16
C GLY A 39 -5.15 -6.24 1.01
N ILE A 40 -4.65 -7.43 0.70
CA ILE A 40 -5.42 -8.41 -0.06
C ILE A 40 -6.12 -9.27 0.99
N GLU A 41 -7.45 -9.37 0.91
CA GLU A 41 -8.24 -10.19 1.81
C GLU A 41 -8.34 -11.64 1.29
N PHE A 42 -8.76 -12.56 2.16
CA PHE A 42 -8.80 -13.98 1.81
C PHE A 42 -9.78 -14.24 0.66
N GLY A 43 -9.29 -14.88 -0.40
CA GLY A 43 -10.07 -15.19 -1.60
C GLY A 43 -10.02 -14.11 -2.68
N GLU A 44 -9.39 -12.96 -2.42
CA GLU A 44 -9.17 -11.93 -3.42
C GLU A 44 -7.87 -12.17 -4.20
N THR A 45 -7.90 -11.82 -5.48
CA THR A 45 -6.70 -11.57 -6.28
C THR A 45 -6.15 -10.17 -6.01
N SER A 46 -4.89 -9.92 -6.38
CA SER A 46 -4.31 -8.59 -6.28
C SER A 46 -5.02 -7.53 -7.12
N ILE A 47 -5.65 -7.92 -8.23
CA ILE A 47 -6.44 -7.01 -9.09
C ILE A 47 -7.73 -6.62 -8.37
N GLN A 48 -8.48 -7.59 -7.84
CA GLN A 48 -9.72 -7.32 -7.10
C GLN A 48 -9.50 -6.41 -5.89
N ALA A 49 -8.36 -6.53 -5.21
CA ALA A 49 -8.03 -5.69 -4.06
C ALA A 49 -7.73 -4.21 -4.40
N ILE A 50 -7.61 -3.85 -5.68
CA ILE A 50 -7.35 -2.47 -6.15
C ILE A 50 -8.36 -1.97 -7.19
N GLU A 51 -9.38 -2.78 -7.51
CA GLU A 51 -10.57 -2.36 -8.28
C GLU A 51 -11.42 -1.38 -7.47
#